data_AF-A0A929XBH0-F1
#
_entry.id   AF-A0A929XBH0-F1
#
_cell.length_a   1.000
_cell.length_b   1.000
_cell.length_c   1.000
_cell.angle_alpha   90.00
_cell.angle_beta   90.00
_cell.angle_gamma   90.00
#
_symmetry.space_group_name_H-M   'P 1'
#
loop_
_entity.id
_entity.type
_entity.pdbx_description
1 polymer ?
#
loop_
_entity_poly.entity_id
_entity_poly.type
_entity_poly.pdbx_seq_one_letter_code
_entity_poly.pdbx_strand_id
1 'polypeptide(L)'
;MKEYGEVDFYRNDIVKYYDLDKIFREQLNSLDTLDPFTRKHSENVGNLTCRLCEKLKLEKGFTIYTSICGFIHDIGKMFIDPKILQKEGKLTDEEFEIMKTHTTIGYNMCMKEPKLRPYSAGPLYHHEALDGTRISKSV
;
A
#
# COMPACT_ATOMS: atom_id res chain seq x y z
N MET A 1 -27.28 3.21 -16.19
CA MET A 1 -26.00 2.58 -15.79
C MET A 1 -24.89 3.39 -16.46
N LYS A 2 -23.90 3.93 -15.73
CA LYS A 2 -22.81 4.69 -16.37
C LYS A 2 -21.92 3.70 -17.11
N GLU A 3 -21.76 3.88 -18.42
CA GLU A 3 -20.77 3.13 -19.20
C GLU A 3 -19.36 3.61 -18.81
N TYR A 4 -18.57 2.69 -18.27
CA TYR A 4 -17.16 2.90 -18.00
C TYR A 4 -16.40 2.39 -19.24
N GLY A 5 -15.77 3.29 -20.00
CA GLY A 5 -14.98 2.91 -21.18
C GLY A 5 -13.88 1.90 -20.87
N GLU A 6 -13.29 1.32 -21.92
CA GLU A 6 -12.14 0.43 -21.78
C GLU A 6 -10.97 1.18 -21.12
N VAL A 7 -10.38 0.57 -20.09
CA VAL A 7 -9.22 1.11 -19.40
C VAL A 7 -8.06 0.17 -19.66
N ASP A 8 -7.03 0.69 -20.29
CA ASP A 8 -5.75 0.00 -20.44
C ASP A 8 -5.04 -0.02 -19.08
N PHE A 9 -5.15 -1.16 -18.39
CA PHE A 9 -4.47 -1.43 -17.12
C PHE A 9 -2.94 -1.58 -17.27
N TYR A 10 -2.37 -1.36 -18.46
CA TYR A 10 -0.94 -1.48 -18.71
C TYR A 10 -0.33 -0.22 -19.35
N ARG A 11 -1.08 0.89 -19.46
CA ARG A 11 -0.56 2.17 -19.98
C ARG A 11 0.58 2.76 -19.14
N ASN A 12 1.56 3.41 -19.79
CA ASN A 12 2.86 3.84 -19.25
C ASN A 12 2.96 5.34 -18.85
N ASP A 13 1.84 6.06 -18.86
CA ASP A 13 1.68 7.51 -18.63
C ASP A 13 1.17 7.85 -17.20
N ILE A 14 1.26 6.89 -16.28
CA ILE A 14 0.80 7.01 -14.88
C ILE A 14 1.87 7.70 -14.04
N VAL A 15 1.45 8.28 -12.90
CA VAL A 15 2.32 8.76 -11.81
C VAL A 15 3.41 7.73 -11.54
N LYS A 16 4.60 7.99 -12.04
CA LYS A 16 5.75 7.11 -11.85
C LYS A 16 6.28 7.34 -10.45
N TYR A 17 7.01 6.35 -9.95
CA TYR A 17 7.80 6.50 -8.73
C TYR A 17 8.61 7.81 -8.71
N TYR A 18 9.20 8.21 -9.84
CA TYR A 18 9.99 9.44 -9.97
C TYR A 18 9.17 10.74 -9.87
N ASP A 19 7.86 10.66 -10.10
CA ASP A 19 6.94 11.80 -10.02
C ASP A 19 6.46 12.05 -8.58
N LEU A 20 6.76 11.11 -7.66
CA LEU A 20 6.45 11.26 -6.25
C LEU A 20 7.39 12.28 -5.57
N ASP A 21 6.84 13.02 -4.61
CA ASP A 21 7.64 13.91 -3.75
C ASP A 21 8.84 13.14 -3.17
N LYS A 22 9.97 13.84 -3.03
CA LYS A 22 11.24 13.26 -2.57
C LYS A 22 11.08 12.44 -1.28
N ILE A 23 10.20 12.86 -0.38
CA ILE A 23 9.99 12.18 0.90
C ILE A 23 9.23 10.86 0.74
N PHE A 24 8.27 10.77 -0.19
CA PHE A 24 7.65 9.48 -0.51
C PHE A 24 8.65 8.53 -1.14
N ARG A 25 9.51 9.04 -2.01
CA ARG A 25 10.59 8.24 -2.62
C ARG A 25 11.56 7.70 -1.57
N GLU A 26 11.98 8.52 -0.60
CA GLU A 26 12.86 8.09 0.49
C GLU A 26 12.23 7.01 1.38
N GLN A 27 10.93 7.10 1.65
CA GLN A 27 10.19 6.10 2.44
C GLN A 27 9.91 4.82 1.65
N LEU A 28 9.72 4.91 0.34
CA LEU A 28 9.65 3.73 -0.52
C LEU A 28 11.04 3.09 -0.71
N ASN A 29 12.11 3.89 -0.73
CA ASN A 29 13.49 3.37 -0.75
C ASN A 29 13.89 2.72 0.57
N SER A 30 13.29 3.11 1.70
CA SER A 30 13.53 2.39 2.94
C SER A 30 12.92 0.99 2.88
N LEU A 31 11.79 0.79 2.16
CA LEU A 31 11.28 -0.54 1.83
C LEU A 31 12.23 -1.35 0.94
N ASP A 32 12.99 -0.70 0.04
CA ASP A 32 14.00 -1.38 -0.79
C ASP A 32 15.06 -2.12 0.02
N THR A 33 15.31 -1.70 1.26
CA THR A 33 16.32 -2.38 2.11
C THR A 33 15.85 -3.73 2.65
N LEU A 34 14.56 -4.08 2.47
CA LEU A 34 13.96 -5.25 3.11
C LEU A 34 13.57 -6.36 2.14
N ASP A 35 13.10 -6.01 0.93
CA ASP A 35 12.83 -6.99 -0.14
C ASP A 35 12.44 -6.29 -1.46
N PRO A 36 13.11 -6.57 -2.59
CA PRO A 36 12.79 -6.00 -3.90
C PRO A 36 11.36 -6.31 -4.40
N PHE A 37 10.77 -7.42 -3.96
CA PHE A 37 9.41 -7.81 -4.37
C PHE A 37 8.37 -6.89 -3.74
N THR A 38 8.52 -6.56 -2.47
CA THR A 38 7.61 -5.66 -1.72
C THR A 38 7.52 -4.28 -2.36
N ARG A 39 8.62 -3.70 -2.86
CA ARG A 39 8.56 -2.42 -3.59
C ARG A 39 7.75 -2.54 -4.88
N LYS A 40 8.08 -3.52 -5.73
CA LYS A 40 7.39 -3.70 -7.01
C LYS A 40 5.89 -3.96 -6.78
N HIS A 41 5.55 -4.68 -5.71
CA HIS A 41 4.18 -4.86 -5.27
C HIS A 41 3.51 -3.52 -4.94
N SER A 42 4.09 -2.72 -4.04
CA SER A 42 3.56 -1.41 -3.67
C SER A 42 3.44 -0.46 -4.85
N GLU A 43 4.41 -0.44 -5.77
CA GLU A 43 4.32 0.36 -6.99
C GLU A 43 3.15 -0.08 -7.89
N ASN A 44 2.96 -1.39 -8.05
CA ASN A 44 1.85 -1.92 -8.82
C ASN A 44 0.50 -1.59 -8.18
N VAL A 45 0.38 -1.69 -6.85
CA VAL A 45 -0.84 -1.37 -6.11
C VAL A 45 -1.17 0.13 -6.21
N GLY A 46 -0.19 1.02 -6.02
CA GLY A 46 -0.37 2.46 -6.20
C GLY A 46 -0.84 2.82 -7.62
N ASN A 47 -0.19 2.25 -8.64
CA ASN A 47 -0.54 2.48 -10.04
C ASN A 47 -1.93 1.93 -10.40
N LEU A 48 -2.28 0.74 -9.91
CA LEU A 48 -3.61 0.16 -10.11
C LEU A 48 -4.69 1.01 -9.45
N THR A 49 -4.42 1.54 -8.26
CA THR A 49 -5.33 2.44 -7.53
C THR A 49 -5.59 3.72 -8.31
N CYS A 50 -4.53 4.32 -8.88
CA CYS A 50 -4.64 5.48 -9.77
C CYS A 50 -5.57 5.20 -10.96
N ARG A 51 -5.30 4.10 -11.69
CA ARG A 51 -6.10 3.68 -12.86
C ARG A 51 -7.57 3.43 -12.51
N LEU A 52 -7.84 2.83 -11.35
CA LEU A 52 -9.20 2.60 -10.88
C LEU A 52 -9.93 3.92 -10.61
N CYS A 53 -9.27 4.87 -9.95
CA CYS A 53 -9.83 6.19 -9.68
C CYS A 53 -10.12 6.97 -10.98
N GLU A 54 -9.22 6.92 -11.95
CA GLU A 54 -9.43 7.51 -13.27
C GLU A 54 -10.61 6.87 -14.00
N LYS A 55 -10.73 5.53 -13.99
CA LYS A 55 -11.88 4.81 -14.57
C LYS A 55 -13.19 5.30 -13.97
N LEU A 56 -13.20 5.47 -12.66
CA LEU A 56 -14.35 5.94 -11.90
C LEU A 56 -14.58 7.45 -12.02
N LYS A 57 -13.71 8.17 -12.74
CA LYS A 57 -13.73 9.63 -12.94
C LYS A 57 -13.74 10.39 -11.61
N LEU A 58 -12.95 9.91 -10.65
CA LEU A 58 -12.78 10.56 -9.36
C LEU A 58 -11.91 11.82 -9.49
N GLU A 59 -12.02 12.70 -8.49
CA GLU A 59 -11.24 13.94 -8.47
C GLU A 59 -9.74 13.65 -8.45
N LYS A 60 -8.95 14.51 -9.11
CA LYS A 60 -7.49 14.42 -9.15
C LYS A 60 -6.87 14.37 -7.74
N GLY A 61 -7.35 15.18 -6.80
CA GLY A 61 -6.86 15.19 -5.43
C GLY A 61 -7.06 13.84 -4.73
N PHE A 62 -8.26 13.25 -4.88
CA PHE A 62 -8.57 11.93 -4.32
C PHE A 62 -7.77 10.80 -5.00
N THR A 63 -7.56 10.90 -6.31
CA THR A 63 -6.75 9.96 -7.08
C THR A 63 -5.30 9.96 -6.59
N ILE A 64 -4.70 11.13 -6.39
CA ILE A 64 -3.34 11.27 -5.84
C ILE A 64 -3.30 10.69 -4.43
N TYR A 65 -4.28 11.05 -3.59
CA TYR A 65 -4.38 10.59 -2.21
C TYR A 65 -4.38 9.06 -2.10
N THR A 66 -5.30 8.41 -2.79
CA THR A 66 -5.47 6.95 -2.76
C THR A 66 -4.28 6.22 -3.39
N SER A 67 -3.68 6.78 -4.44
CA SER A 67 -2.47 6.23 -5.05
C SER A 67 -1.33 6.20 -4.04
N ILE A 68 -1.09 7.30 -3.31
CA ILE A 68 -0.06 7.38 -2.26
C ILE A 68 -0.37 6.38 -1.14
N CYS A 69 -1.63 6.26 -0.70
CA CYS A 69 -2.04 5.23 0.26
C CYS A 69 -1.68 3.82 -0.23
N GLY A 70 -1.90 3.51 -1.52
CA GLY A 70 -1.52 2.25 -2.13
C GLY A 70 0.00 2.01 -2.16
N PHE A 71 0.80 3.05 -2.41
CA PHE A 71 2.26 2.95 -2.38
C PHE A 71 2.80 2.60 -0.98
N ILE A 72 2.19 3.14 0.07
CA ILE A 72 2.74 2.99 1.44
C ILE A 72 1.99 1.96 2.29
N HIS A 73 0.97 1.27 1.78
CA HIS A 73 0.09 0.41 2.58
C HIS A 73 0.86 -0.62 3.42
N ASP A 74 1.93 -1.18 2.85
CA ASP A 74 2.76 -2.21 3.46
C ASP A 74 4.01 -1.68 4.17
N ILE A 75 4.13 -0.37 4.42
CA ILE A 75 5.34 0.23 5.01
C ILE A 75 5.68 -0.32 6.40
N GLY A 76 4.71 -0.88 7.12
CA GLY A 76 5.00 -1.53 8.41
C GLY A 76 5.71 -2.87 8.32
N LYS A 77 5.73 -3.51 7.14
CA LYS A 77 6.42 -4.81 6.94
C LYS A 77 7.92 -4.71 7.19
N MET A 78 8.48 -3.50 7.15
CA MET A 78 9.86 -3.19 7.54
C MET A 78 10.25 -3.64 8.94
N PHE A 79 9.27 -3.82 9.83
CA PHE A 79 9.49 -4.18 11.23
C PHE A 79 9.03 -5.60 11.56
N ILE A 80 8.66 -6.39 10.55
CA ILE A 80 8.33 -7.80 10.71
C ILE A 80 9.61 -8.62 10.54
N ASP A 81 9.83 -9.61 11.40
CA ASP A 81 11.00 -10.49 11.32
C ASP A 81 11.05 -11.16 9.93
N PRO A 82 12.17 -11.09 9.19
CA PRO A 82 12.31 -11.72 7.87
C PRO A 82 11.94 -13.20 7.85
N LYS A 83 12.14 -13.95 8.94
CA LYS A 83 11.75 -15.37 9.05
C LYS A 83 10.24 -15.58 9.02
N ILE A 84 9.47 -14.60 9.47
CA ILE A 84 8.01 -14.58 9.40
C ILE A 84 7.58 -14.02 8.04
N LEU A 85 8.17 -12.90 7.64
CA LEU A 85 7.83 -12.19 6.40
C LEU A 85 8.06 -13.03 5.13
N GLN A 86 9.14 -13.81 5.10
CA GLN A 86 9.58 -14.57 3.93
C GLN A 86 9.36 -16.08 4.09
N LYS A 87 8.49 -16.51 5.04
CA LYS A 87 8.27 -17.92 5.29
C LYS A 87 7.65 -18.62 4.07
N GLU A 88 8.35 -19.62 3.54
CA GLU A 88 7.84 -20.49 2.47
C GLU A 88 6.86 -21.52 3.05
N GLY A 89 5.67 -21.07 3.48
CA GLY A 89 4.67 -21.94 4.08
C GLY A 89 3.58 -21.18 4.83
N LYS A 90 2.65 -21.91 5.44
CA LYS A 90 1.65 -21.29 6.31
C LYS A 90 2.33 -20.73 7.56
N LEU A 91 1.96 -19.50 7.91
CA LEU A 91 2.26 -18.95 9.22
C LEU A 91 1.54 -19.77 10.29
N THR A 92 2.17 -19.93 11.45
CA THR A 92 1.48 -20.35 12.67
C THR A 92 0.54 -19.23 13.12
N ASP A 93 -0.40 -19.54 14.03
CA ASP A 93 -1.31 -18.52 14.56
C ASP A 93 -0.53 -17.37 15.23
N GLU A 94 0.55 -17.68 15.95
CA GLU A 94 1.42 -16.67 16.58
C GLU A 94 2.18 -15.80 15.56
N GLU A 95 2.77 -16.44 14.54
CA GLU A 95 3.44 -15.72 13.45
C GLU A 95 2.47 -14.82 12.69
N PHE A 96 1.23 -15.29 12.51
CA PHE A 96 0.17 -14.53 11.89
C PHE A 96 -0.28 -13.34 12.75
N GLU A 97 -0.37 -13.49 14.07
CA GLU A 97 -0.61 -12.36 14.99
C GLU A 97 0.48 -11.29 14.87
N ILE A 98 1.75 -11.69 14.79
CA ILE A 98 2.88 -10.77 14.57
C ILE A 98 2.73 -10.08 13.22
N MET A 99 2.48 -10.84 12.16
CA MET A 99 2.36 -10.32 10.81
C MET A 99 1.25 -9.25 10.68
N LYS A 100 0.10 -9.43 11.34
CA LYS A 100 -0.99 -8.43 11.35
C LYS A 100 -0.58 -7.06 11.90
N THR A 101 0.46 -7.00 12.72
CA THR A 101 0.92 -5.74 13.33
C THR A 101 1.52 -4.76 12.31
N HIS A 102 1.88 -5.21 11.10
CA HIS A 102 2.41 -4.30 10.08
C HIS A 102 1.44 -3.14 9.77
N THR A 103 0.12 -3.37 9.84
CA THR A 103 -0.90 -2.33 9.65
C THR A 103 -0.76 -1.19 10.67
N THR A 104 -0.70 -1.52 11.97
CA THR A 104 -0.60 -0.55 13.05
C THR A 104 0.79 0.06 13.15
N ILE A 105 1.84 -0.69 12.83
CA ILE A 105 3.20 -0.17 12.72
C ILE A 105 3.26 0.89 11.61
N GLY A 106 2.77 0.56 10.40
CA GLY A 106 2.76 1.48 9.26
C GLY A 106 1.94 2.75 9.53
N TYR A 107 0.78 2.62 10.19
CA TYR A 107 0.01 3.76 10.68
C TYR A 107 0.84 4.65 11.62
N ASN A 108 1.46 4.05 12.64
CA ASN A 108 2.26 4.79 13.62
C ASN A 108 3.48 5.48 12.99
N MET A 109 4.09 4.87 11.96
CA MET A 109 5.13 5.51 11.16
C MET A 109 4.61 6.75 10.44
N CYS A 110 3.46 6.64 9.78
CA CYS A 110 2.83 7.79 9.12
C CYS A 110 2.51 8.90 10.12
N MET A 111 2.09 8.56 11.34
CA MET A 111 1.78 9.55 12.37
C MET A 111 3.00 10.31 12.88
N LYS A 112 4.20 9.71 12.83
CA LYS A 112 5.45 10.35 13.25
C LYS A 112 5.96 11.37 12.22
N GLU A 113 5.72 11.16 10.93
CA GLU A 113 6.14 12.06 9.85
C GLU A 113 4.98 12.97 9.39
N PRO A 114 5.01 14.30 9.66
CA PRO A 114 3.93 15.21 9.29
C PRO A 114 3.45 15.12 7.84
N LYS A 115 4.35 14.84 6.89
CA LYS A 115 3.99 14.70 5.46
C LYS A 115 3.29 13.38 5.13
N LEU A 116 3.46 12.34 5.94
CA LEU A 116 2.80 11.05 5.76
C LEU A 116 1.47 10.95 6.50
N ARG A 117 1.25 11.77 7.54
CA ARG A 117 0.02 11.77 8.35
C ARG A 117 -1.28 11.69 7.54
N PRO A 118 -1.47 12.46 6.45
CA PRO A 118 -2.70 12.39 5.66
C PRO A 118 -3.00 10.97 5.14
N TYR A 119 -1.96 10.21 4.81
CA TYR A 119 -2.05 8.91 4.13
C TYR A 119 -2.05 7.72 5.11
N SER A 120 -2.09 7.99 6.41
CA SER A 120 -2.06 6.98 7.48
C SER A 120 -3.20 5.95 7.40
N ALA A 121 -4.30 6.30 6.74
CA ALA A 121 -5.41 5.38 6.48
C ALA A 121 -5.01 4.21 5.55
N GLY A 122 -4.05 4.40 4.64
CA GLY A 122 -3.59 3.36 3.73
C GLY A 122 -3.05 2.14 4.48
N PRO A 123 -2.00 2.30 5.32
CA PRO A 123 -1.50 1.21 6.12
C PRO A 123 -2.49 0.63 7.13
N LEU A 124 -3.34 1.48 7.72
CA LEU A 124 -4.20 1.04 8.82
C LEU A 124 -5.36 0.14 8.36
N TYR A 125 -5.97 0.45 7.22
CA TYR A 125 -7.28 -0.11 6.86
C TYR A 125 -7.29 -1.02 5.64
N HIS A 126 -6.17 -1.25 4.95
CA HIS A 126 -6.17 -2.00 3.68
C HIS A 126 -6.55 -3.49 3.80
N HIS A 127 -6.63 -4.03 5.02
CA HIS A 127 -7.13 -5.38 5.33
C HIS A 127 -8.52 -5.41 6.00
N GLU A 128 -9.19 -4.27 6.12
CA GLU A 128 -10.59 -4.22 6.59
C GLU A 128 -11.53 -4.63 5.46
N ALA A 129 -12.63 -5.32 5.80
CA ALA A 129 -13.72 -5.58 4.88
C ALA A 129 -14.92 -4.65 5.14
N LEU A 130 -15.74 -4.45 4.11
CA LEU A 130 -16.88 -3.54 4.14
C LEU A 130 -17.98 -3.96 5.12
N ASP A 131 -18.04 -5.24 5.49
CA ASP A 131 -18.98 -5.80 6.46
C ASP A 131 -18.47 -5.71 7.91
N GLY A 132 -17.31 -5.07 8.13
CA GLY A 132 -16.68 -4.94 9.44
C GLY A 132 -15.91 -6.19 9.88
N THR A 133 -15.79 -7.21 9.02
CA THR A 133 -14.85 -8.31 9.26
C THR A 133 -13.44 -7.88 8.86
N ARG A 134 -12.41 -8.21 9.66
CA ARG A 134 -11.02 -8.11 9.18
C ARG A 134 -10.73 -9.33 8.33
N ILE A 135 -10.57 -9.14 7.02
CA ILE A 135 -10.09 -10.21 6.14
C ILE A 135 -8.62 -9.95 5.84
N SER A 136 -7.77 -10.84 6.34
CA SER A 136 -6.66 -11.33 5.53
C SER A 136 -6.01 -12.51 6.21
N LYS A 137 -6.17 -13.72 5.67
CA LYS A 137 -5.28 -14.87 5.95
C LYS A 137 -4.02 -14.85 5.07
N SER A 138 -3.80 -13.74 4.36
CA SER A 138 -2.80 -13.55 3.31
C SER A 138 -2.21 -12.15 3.48
N VAL A 139 -1.42 -12.00 4.54
CA VAL A 139 -0.62 -10.82 4.83
C VAL A 139 0.75 -11.00 4.19
#